data_AF-A0A1G7LRJ7-F1
#
_entry.id   AF-A0A1G7LRJ7-F1
#
_cell.length_a   1.000
_cell.length_b   1.000
_cell.length_c   1.000
_cell.angle_alpha   90.00
_cell.angle_beta   90.00
_cell.angle_gamma   90.00
#
_symmetry.space_group_name_H-M   'P 1'
#
loop_
_entity.id
_entity.type
_entity.pdbx_description
1 polymer ?
#
loop_
_entity_poly.entity_id
_entity_poly.type
_entity_poly.pdbx_seq_one_letter_code
_entity_poly.pdbx_strand_id
1 'polypeptide(L)' 'MIRCPSCGSKDVKIYKKYGQPIFYCNTCQTTLTHRELKAAFKQTQIRSFIEAKLYSALKRAVS' A
#
# COMPACT_ATOMS: atom_id res chain seq x y z
N MET A 1 -4.76 3.82 -12.44
CA MET A 1 -4.79 2.40 -12.00
C MET A 1 -4.43 2.35 -10.53
N ILE A 2 -5.32 1.85 -9.68
CA ILE A 2 -5.04 1.70 -8.24
C ILE A 2 -4.10 0.50 -8.07
N ARG A 3 -3.07 0.64 -7.22
CA ARG A 3 -2.14 -0.43 -6.87
C ARG A 3 -2.31 -0.78 -5.40
N CYS A 4 -2.08 -2.05 -5.04
CA CYS A 4 -2.11 -2.45 -3.64
C CYS A 4 -1.04 -1.66 -2.85
N PRO A 5 -1.40 -0.96 -1.77
CA PRO A 5 -0.44 -0.18 -0.99
C PRO A 5 0.58 -1.03 -0.23
N SER A 6 0.31 -2.33 -0.03
CA SER A 6 1.24 -3.27 0.62
C SER A 6 2.23 -3.90 -0.34
N CYS A 7 1.77 -4.42 -1.49
CA CYS A 7 2.61 -5.17 -2.44
C CYS A 7 2.85 -4.47 -3.80
N GLY A 8 2.26 -3.30 -4.05
CA GLY A 8 2.40 -2.58 -5.32
C GLY A 8 1.72 -3.25 -6.52
N SER A 9 1.10 -4.43 -6.33
CA SER A 9 0.45 -5.20 -7.38
C SER A 9 -0.71 -4.43 -8.01
N LYS A 10 -0.88 -4.61 -9.31
CA LYS A 10 -2.02 -4.10 -10.09
C LYS A 10 -3.21 -5.06 -10.05
N ASP A 11 -3.02 -6.28 -9.55
CA ASP A 11 -4.05 -7.32 -9.49
C ASP A 11 -4.97 -7.08 -8.28
N VAL A 12 -5.82 -6.07 -8.42
CA VAL A 12 -6.71 -5.58 -7.37
C VAL A 12 -8.14 -5.47 -7.89
N LYS A 13 -9.11 -5.87 -7.07
CA LYS A 13 -10.54 -5.85 -7.36
C LYS A 13 -11.25 -4.90 -6.41
N ILE A 14 -12.23 -4.16 -6.92
CA ILE A 14 -13.05 -3.25 -6.10
C ILE A 14 -14.49 -3.70 -6.24
N TYR A 15 -15.15 -3.99 -5.12
CA TYR A 15 -16.54 -4.40 -5.08
C TYR A 15 -17.28 -3.70 -3.95
N LYS A 16 -18.61 -3.62 -4.04
CA LYS A 16 -19.43 -3.06 -2.97
C LYS A 16 -19.85 -4.18 -2.02
N LYS A 17 -19.58 -4.02 -0.72
CA LYS A 17 -20.10 -4.88 0.34
C LYS A 17 -20.81 -4.01 1.37
N TYR A 18 -22.07 -4.34 1.70
CA TYR A 18 -22.90 -3.55 2.62
C TYR A 18 -23.01 -2.06 2.25
N GLY A 19 -23.11 -1.76 0.95
CA GLY A 19 -23.17 -0.39 0.45
C GLY A 19 -21.84 0.38 0.48
N GLN A 20 -20.75 -0.22 0.96
CA GLN A 20 -19.43 0.40 1.01
C GLN A 20 -18.48 -0.19 -0.03
N PRO A 21 -17.64 0.65 -0.67
CA PRO A 21 -16.59 0.15 -1.56
C PRO A 21 -15.48 -0.55 -0.74
N ILE A 22 -15.22 -1.79 -1.10
CA ILE A 22 -14.19 -2.65 -0.55
C ILE A 22 -13.14 -2.90 -1.64
N PHE A 23 -11.88 -2.75 -1.25
CA PHE A 23 -10.71 -3.00 -2.06
C PHE A 23 -10.13 -4.37 -1.70
N TYR A 24 -9.89 -5.23 -2.68
CA TYR A 24 -9.29 -6.54 -2.48
C TYR A 24 -8.05 -6.68 -3.35
N CYS A 25 -6.92 -7.06 -2.76
CA CYS A 25 -5.72 -7.40 -3.49
C CYS A 25 -5.60 -8.91 -3.60
N ASN A 26 -5.52 -9.43 -4.82
CA ASN A 26 -5.45 -10.87 -5.07
C ASN A 26 -4.06 -11.43 -4.71
N THR A 27 -2.99 -10.65 -4.98
CA THR A 27 -1.61 -11.03 -4.66
C THR A 27 -1.36 -11.14 -3.16
N CYS A 28 -1.90 -10.19 -2.40
CA CYS A 28 -1.75 -10.13 -0.95
C CYS A 28 -2.91 -10.86 -0.22
N GLN A 29 -3.91 -11.38 -0.95
CA GLN A 29 -5.21 -11.86 -0.44
C GLN A 29 -5.83 -10.98 0.66
N THR A 30 -5.63 -9.67 0.55
CA THR A 30 -5.96 -8.71 1.62
C THR A 30 -7.15 -7.87 1.19
N THR A 31 -8.06 -7.67 2.13
CA THR A 31 -9.24 -6.83 1.96
C THR A 31 -9.09 -5.54 2.76
N LEU A 32 -9.22 -4.39 2.11
CA LEU A 32 -9.14 -3.07 2.72
C LEU A 32 -10.45 -2.33 2.45
N THR A 33 -11.01 -1.69 3.47
CA THR A 33 -12.11 -0.74 3.26
C THR A 33 -11.57 0.56 2.65
N HIS A 34 -12.43 1.42 2.10
CA HIS A 34 -11.97 2.72 1.59
C HIS A 34 -11.28 3.59 2.67
N ARG A 35 -11.70 3.51 3.93
CA ARG A 35 -11.02 4.18 5.06
C ARG A 35 -9.64 3.60 5.31
N GLU A 36 -9.54 2.27 5.37
CA GLU A 36 -8.28 1.53 5.55
C GLU A 36 -7.32 1.82 4.39
N LEU A 37 -7.82 1.86 3.16
CA LEU A 37 -7.03 2.21 1.98
C LEU A 37 -6.50 3.65 2.10
N LYS A 38 -7.32 4.60 2.54
CA LYS A 38 -6.89 6.00 2.73
C LYS A 38 -5.84 6.12 3.84
N ALA A 39 -6.00 5.37 4.93
CA ALA A 39 -5.01 5.29 6.01
C ALA A 39 -3.71 4.63 5.53
N ALA A 40 -3.80 3.51 4.80
CA ALA A 40 -2.67 2.80 4.21
C ALA A 40 -1.95 3.67 3.18
N PHE A 41 -2.62 4.47 2.35
CA PHE A 41 -1.94 5.40 1.45
C PHE A 41 -1.15 6.48 2.21
N LYS A 42 -1.71 7.01 3.29
CA LYS A 42 -1.02 7.97 4.16
C LYS A 42 0.20 7.33 4.84
N GLN A 43 0.06 6.07 5.26
CA GLN A 43 1.12 5.32 5.95
C GLN A 43 2.20 4.81 4.97
N THR A 44 1.83 4.38 3.76
CA THR A 44 2.74 3.98 2.68
C THR A 44 3.53 5.18 2.16
N GLN A 45 2.98 6.40 2.15
CA GLN A 45 3.77 7.61 1.87
C GLN A 45 4.87 7.81 2.91
N ILE A 46 4.51 7.70 4.19
CA ILE A 46 5.46 7.84 5.31
C ILE A 46 6.50 6.71 5.26
N ARG A 47 6.07 5.47 5.03
CA ARG A 47 6.95 4.31 4.92
C ARG A 47 7.85 4.37 3.69
N SER A 48 7.36 4.83 2.53
CA SER A 48 8.22 5.03 1.35
C SER A 48 9.26 6.11 1.60
N PHE A 49 8.90 7.17 2.33
CA PHE A 49 9.85 8.20 2.72
C PHE A 49 10.91 7.66 3.71
N ILE A 50 10.49 6.86 4.68
CA ILE A 50 11.39 6.23 5.65
C ILE A 50 12.28 5.18 4.97
N GLU A 51 11.73 4.29 4.13
CA GLU A 51 12.51 3.29 3.39
C GLU A 51 13.47 3.95 2.40
N ALA A 52 13.08 5.00 1.69
CA ALA A 52 14.00 5.74 0.82
C ALA A 52 15.15 6.40 1.62
N LYS A 53 14.85 6.92 2.82
CA LYS A 53 15.83 7.51 3.72
C LYS A 53 16.73 6.43 4.36
N LEU A 54 16.18 5.27 4.70
CA LEU A 54 16.91 4.11 5.24
C LEU A 54 17.82 3.47 4.18
N TYR A 55 17.32 3.27 2.96
CA TYR A 55 18.12 2.78 1.84
C TYR A 55 19.24 3.75 1.50
N SER A 56 18.98 5.06 1.51
CA SER A 56 20.02 6.08 1.28
C SER A 56 21.06 6.13 2.40
N ALA A 57 20.64 5.89 3.66
CA ALA A 57 21.54 5.82 4.80
C ALA A 57 22.38 4.54 4.80
N LEU A 58 21.79 3.38 4.48
CA LEU A 58 22.50 2.10 4.33
C LEU A 58 23.53 2.13 3.20
N LYS A 59 23.20 2.78 2.07
CA LYS A 59 24.13 2.92 0.93
C LYS A 59 25.34 3.83 1.25
N ARG A 60 25.18 4.79 2.18
CA ARG A 60 26.28 5.64 2.68
C ARG A 60 27.12 4.98 3.78
N ALA A 61 26.58 4.01 4.50
CA ALA A 61 27.31 3.27 5.54
C ALA A 61 28.15 2.10 4.97
N VAL A 62 27.97 1.77 3.69
CA VAL A 62 28.70 0.72 2.94
C VAL A 62 29.65 1.36 1.89
N SER A 63 30.09 2.60 2.10
CA SER A 63 31.20 3.23 1.35
C SER A 63 32.28 3.71 2.30
#